data_AF-A0AA37XMY3-F1
#
_entry.id   AF-A0AA37XMY3-F1
#
_cell.length_a   1.000
_cell.length_b   1.000
_cell.length_c   1.000
_cell.angle_alpha   90.00
_cell.angle_beta   90.00
_cell.angle_gamma   90.00
#
_symmetry.space_group_name_H-M   'P 1'
#
loop_
_entity.id
_entity.type
_entity.pdbx_description
1 polymer ?
#
loop_
_entity_poly.entity_id
_entity_poly.type
_entity_poly.pdbx_seq_one_letter_code
_entity_poly.pdbx_strand_id
1 'polypeptide(L)'
;MKAQEAVTINEFYLSDDGSIPNNPYFPLLVYKNVIEDTDQADQILAQNHWSNAWRNGVFTYHHYHSNSHEVLVVVGGKVLLQMGGEHGEQLTAERGDVLVLPAGTGHKLLKKEAGFSVIGAYPNGQNYDICYGKKEERPEKLDNIKQVPIPDYDPIYGERGKLFAYWQANE
;
A
#
# COMPACT_ATOMS: atom_id res chain seq x y z
N MET A 1 3.52 -1.72 -18.71
CA MET A 1 3.57 -2.50 -17.47
C MET A 1 3.74 -3.94 -17.88
N LYS A 2 4.51 -4.72 -17.11
CA LYS A 2 4.74 -6.12 -17.45
C LYS A 2 3.44 -6.90 -17.44
N ALA A 3 3.39 -7.97 -18.24
CA ALA A 3 2.27 -8.90 -18.20
C ALA A 3 2.17 -9.55 -16.81
N GLN A 4 0.94 -9.66 -16.30
CA GLN A 4 0.65 -10.18 -14.96
C GLN A 4 1.29 -11.54 -14.66
N GLU A 5 1.44 -12.42 -15.66
CA GLU A 5 2.04 -13.75 -15.48
C GLU A 5 3.56 -13.74 -15.35
N ALA A 6 4.20 -12.64 -15.70
CA ALA A 6 5.64 -12.46 -15.53
C ALA A 6 6.02 -11.74 -14.23
N VAL A 7 5.03 -11.34 -13.41
CA VAL A 7 5.25 -10.59 -12.18
C VAL A 7 5.18 -11.48 -10.95
N THR A 8 6.20 -11.37 -10.11
CA THR A 8 6.23 -11.95 -8.77
C THR A 8 5.50 -11.03 -7.80
N ILE A 9 4.57 -11.58 -7.03
CA ILE A 9 3.88 -10.89 -5.94
C ILE A 9 4.26 -11.57 -4.63
N ASN A 10 4.79 -10.79 -3.69
CA ASN A 10 5.07 -11.23 -2.33
C ASN A 10 3.96 -10.73 -1.40
N GLU A 11 3.52 -11.57 -0.48
CA GLU A 11 2.50 -11.26 0.53
C GLU A 11 3.12 -11.20 1.93
N PHE A 12 2.66 -10.25 2.75
CA PHE A 12 3.14 -10.07 4.12
C PHE A 12 1.94 -9.86 5.05
N TYR A 13 1.71 -10.84 5.94
CA TYR A 13 0.74 -10.72 7.03
C TYR A 13 1.39 -10.01 8.20
N LEU A 14 0.87 -8.82 8.53
CA LEU A 14 1.41 -7.97 9.58
C LEU A 14 0.49 -8.03 10.79
N SER A 15 1.05 -8.31 11.97
CA SER A 15 0.29 -8.43 13.22
C SER A 15 0.08 -7.05 13.86
N ASP A 16 -1.04 -6.89 14.57
CA ASP A 16 -1.28 -5.75 15.46
C ASP A 16 -0.27 -5.76 16.62
N ASP A 17 0.48 -4.67 16.80
CA ASP A 17 1.45 -4.55 17.90
C ASP A 17 0.89 -3.79 19.12
N GLY A 18 -0.41 -3.46 19.09
CA GLY A 18 -1.11 -2.67 20.10
C GLY A 18 -1.06 -1.16 19.86
N SER A 19 -0.14 -0.68 19.02
CA SER A 19 -0.06 0.71 18.55
C SER A 19 -0.54 0.80 17.09
N ILE A 20 0.17 0.12 16.20
CA ILE A 20 -0.14 -0.02 14.79
C ILE A 20 -1.03 -1.25 14.58
N PRO A 21 -2.27 -1.06 14.10
CA PRO A 21 -3.25 -2.14 14.05
C PRO A 21 -2.98 -3.15 12.94
N ASN A 22 -2.50 -2.70 11.79
CA ASN A 22 -2.45 -3.48 10.55
C ASN A 22 -3.84 -4.00 10.15
N ASN A 23 -3.91 -4.67 9.00
CA ASN A 23 -5.16 -5.26 8.55
C ASN A 23 -5.25 -6.71 9.04
N PRO A 24 -6.34 -7.11 9.71
CA PRO A 24 -6.47 -8.46 10.25
C PRO A 24 -6.75 -9.53 9.19
N TYR A 25 -7.11 -9.16 7.96
CA TYR A 25 -7.58 -10.09 6.93
C TYR A 25 -6.72 -10.08 5.68
N PHE A 26 -6.28 -8.90 5.24
CA PHE A 26 -5.59 -8.74 3.97
C PHE A 26 -4.10 -8.57 4.18
N PRO A 27 -3.24 -9.30 3.43
CA PRO A 27 -1.82 -9.09 3.47
C PRO A 27 -1.42 -7.82 2.70
N LEU A 28 -0.33 -7.18 3.15
CA LEU A 28 0.41 -6.24 2.31
C LEU A 28 0.95 -7.01 1.10
N LEU A 29 0.77 -6.46 -0.10
CA LEU A 29 1.29 -7.06 -1.33
C LEU A 29 2.41 -6.21 -1.93
N VAL A 30 3.46 -6.86 -2.44
CA VAL A 30 4.55 -6.21 -3.17
C VAL A 30 4.70 -6.84 -4.54
N TYR A 31 4.39 -6.07 -5.58
CA TYR A 31 4.45 -6.46 -6.98
C TYR A 31 5.82 -6.06 -7.48
N LYS A 32 6.67 -7.04 -7.77
CA LYS A 32 8.08 -6.79 -8.06
C LYS A 32 8.28 -6.39 -9.52
N ASN A 33 8.91 -5.23 -9.71
CA ASN A 33 9.36 -4.71 -11.01
C ASN A 33 8.27 -4.81 -12.10
N VAL A 34 7.08 -4.30 -11.80
CA VAL A 34 5.89 -4.35 -12.66
C VAL A 34 5.74 -3.13 -13.57
N ILE A 35 6.14 -1.95 -13.08
CA ILE A 35 6.14 -0.70 -13.84
C ILE A 35 7.48 -0.53 -14.54
N GLU A 36 7.45 -0.30 -15.86
CA GLU A 36 8.61 -0.05 -16.71
C GLU A 36 8.82 1.45 -16.93
N ASP A 37 10.02 1.83 -17.38
CA ASP A 37 10.40 3.25 -17.54
C ASP A 37 9.52 4.03 -18.54
N THR A 38 8.94 3.33 -19.51
CA THR A 38 8.04 3.90 -20.53
C THR A 38 6.60 4.02 -20.03
N ASP A 39 6.27 3.45 -18.87
CA ASP A 39 4.91 3.45 -18.33
C ASP A 39 4.57 4.75 -17.63
N GLN A 40 3.31 5.16 -17.79
CA GLN A 40 2.74 6.29 -17.07
C GLN A 40 1.94 5.76 -15.88
N ALA A 41 2.63 5.55 -14.76
CA ALA A 41 2.06 4.94 -13.56
C ALA A 41 0.80 5.64 -13.05
N ASP A 42 0.77 6.98 -13.08
CA ASP A 42 -0.40 7.79 -12.73
C ASP A 42 -1.60 7.52 -13.64
N GLN A 43 -1.38 7.32 -14.94
CA GLN A 43 -2.45 6.97 -15.88
C GLN A 43 -2.95 5.54 -15.66
N ILE A 44 -2.05 4.59 -15.40
CA ILE A 44 -2.42 3.20 -15.08
C ILE A 44 -3.30 3.18 -13.83
N LEU A 45 -2.88 3.85 -12.76
CA LEU A 45 -3.66 3.96 -11.53
C LEU A 45 -5.03 4.58 -11.79
N ALA A 46 -5.08 5.72 -12.50
CA ALA A 46 -6.33 6.41 -12.79
C ALA A 46 -7.30 5.57 -13.65
N GLN A 47 -6.78 4.82 -14.63
CA GLN A 47 -7.58 3.88 -15.44
C GLN A 47 -8.20 2.76 -14.61
N ASN A 48 -7.53 2.36 -13.53
CA ASN A 48 -8.02 1.36 -12.58
C ASN A 48 -8.76 1.98 -11.40
N HIS A 49 -9.21 3.24 -11.49
CA HIS A 49 -9.94 3.94 -10.43
C HIS A 49 -9.13 4.18 -9.15
N TRP A 50 -7.82 4.03 -9.16
CA TRP A 50 -6.95 4.49 -8.07
C TRP A 50 -6.52 5.92 -8.36
N SER A 51 -7.07 6.87 -7.62
CA SER A 51 -6.87 8.29 -7.87
C SER A 51 -6.65 9.05 -6.56
N ASN A 52 -6.91 10.36 -6.53
CA ASN A 52 -6.43 11.25 -5.47
C ASN A 52 -4.90 11.11 -5.29
N ALA A 53 -4.21 11.06 -6.44
CA ALA A 53 -2.80 10.68 -6.50
C ALA A 53 -1.89 11.84 -6.12
N TRP A 54 -0.79 11.52 -5.43
CA TRP A 54 0.27 12.45 -5.07
C TRP A 54 1.63 11.87 -5.40
N ARG A 55 2.65 12.72 -5.54
CA ARG A 55 4.04 12.30 -5.80
C ARG A 55 4.98 12.91 -4.78
N ASN A 56 5.61 12.09 -3.95
CA ASN A 56 6.59 12.52 -2.95
C ASN A 56 7.40 11.33 -2.40
N GLY A 57 7.98 11.44 -1.21
CA GLY A 57 8.48 10.31 -0.42
C GLY A 57 7.49 9.87 0.65
N VAL A 58 7.90 8.90 1.46
CA VAL A 58 7.18 8.38 2.63
C VAL A 58 7.63 9.11 3.90
N PHE A 59 6.73 9.33 4.85
CA PHE A 59 7.07 9.95 6.14
C PHE A 59 8.09 9.14 6.94
N THR A 60 8.93 9.83 7.71
CA THR A 60 9.94 9.21 8.59
C THR A 60 9.39 8.72 9.93
N TYR A 61 8.10 8.95 10.19
CA TYR A 61 7.38 8.49 11.37
C TYR A 61 6.32 7.47 10.97
N HIS A 62 5.98 6.55 11.89
CA HIS A 62 4.91 5.58 11.65
C HIS A 62 3.57 6.28 11.48
N HIS A 63 2.88 5.89 10.43
CA HIS A 63 1.50 6.30 10.18
C HIS A 63 0.76 5.19 9.44
N TYR A 64 -0.57 5.26 9.46
CA TYR A 64 -1.46 4.40 8.70
C TYR A 64 -2.75 5.14 8.33
N HIS A 65 -3.50 4.56 7.41
CA HIS A 65 -4.84 5.01 7.01
C HIS A 65 -5.87 4.01 7.53
N SER A 66 -6.80 4.44 8.38
CA SER A 66 -7.81 3.54 8.96
C SER A 66 -9.00 3.31 8.04
N ASN A 67 -9.26 4.25 7.13
CA ASN A 67 -10.47 4.32 6.33
C ASN A 67 -10.23 4.04 4.84
N SER A 68 -9.00 3.68 4.46
CA SER A 68 -8.61 3.59 3.06
C SER A 68 -7.48 2.58 2.83
N HIS A 69 -7.58 1.80 1.76
CA HIS A 69 -6.43 1.11 1.18
C HIS A 69 -5.55 2.11 0.43
N GLU A 70 -4.26 1.83 0.34
CA GLU A 70 -3.30 2.69 -0.35
C GLU A 70 -2.45 1.88 -1.32
N VAL A 71 -2.08 2.48 -2.45
CA VAL A 71 -1.05 1.95 -3.33
C VAL A 71 0.12 2.92 -3.38
N LEU A 72 1.34 2.40 -3.28
CA LEU A 72 2.58 3.14 -3.47
C LEU A 72 3.33 2.55 -4.67
N VAL A 73 3.46 3.31 -5.74
CA VAL A 73 4.28 2.96 -6.90
C VAL A 73 5.64 3.62 -6.77
N VAL A 74 6.72 2.84 -6.68
CA VAL A 74 8.08 3.40 -6.65
C VAL A 74 8.48 3.81 -8.05
N VAL A 75 8.64 5.12 -8.25
CA VAL A 75 8.89 5.73 -9.57
C VAL A 75 10.30 6.30 -9.71
N GLY A 76 11.06 6.35 -8.62
CA GLY A 76 12.47 6.72 -8.64
C GLY A 76 13.22 6.15 -7.44
N GLY A 77 14.50 5.80 -7.65
CA GLY A 77 15.42 5.34 -6.62
C GLY A 77 15.01 4.03 -5.92
N LYS A 78 15.62 3.82 -4.74
CA LYS A 78 15.39 2.69 -3.86
C LYS A 78 15.10 3.15 -2.44
N VAL A 79 14.31 2.38 -1.71
CA VAL A 79 13.87 2.68 -0.35
C VAL A 79 13.88 1.44 0.52
N LEU A 80 14.16 1.65 1.81
CA LEU A 80 13.91 0.71 2.89
C LEU A 80 12.80 1.29 3.77
N LEU A 81 11.70 0.55 3.87
CA LEU A 81 10.53 0.90 4.67
C LEU A 81 10.41 -0.07 5.84
N GLN A 82 10.00 0.44 7.00
CA GLN A 82 9.45 -0.37 8.08
C GLN A 82 7.95 -0.49 7.80
N MET A 83 7.46 -1.70 7.58
CA MET A 83 6.07 -2.03 7.34
C MET A 83 5.49 -2.71 8.59
N GLY A 84 4.27 -2.36 8.94
CA GLY A 84 3.65 -2.73 10.21
C GLY A 84 4.05 -1.79 11.34
N GLY A 85 4.15 -2.36 12.54
CA GLY A 85 4.59 -1.66 13.74
C GLY A 85 6.11 -1.62 13.91
N GLU A 86 6.58 -1.24 15.10
CA GLU A 86 8.03 -1.20 15.42
C GLU A 86 8.71 -2.58 15.32
N HIS A 87 7.92 -3.65 15.42
CA HIS A 87 8.35 -5.04 15.28
C HIS A 87 7.91 -5.69 13.97
N GLY A 88 7.43 -4.90 13.00
CA GLY A 88 7.01 -5.40 11.70
C GLY A 88 8.18 -5.68 10.75
N GLU A 89 7.87 -5.78 9.46
CA GLU A 89 8.80 -6.19 8.41
C GLU A 89 9.58 -5.02 7.83
N GLN A 90 10.89 -5.20 7.61
CA GLN A 90 11.70 -4.24 6.87
C GLN A 90 11.76 -4.62 5.40
N LEU A 91 11.05 -3.87 4.56
CA LEU A 91 10.94 -4.18 3.13
C LEU A 91 11.74 -3.18 2.29
N THR A 92 12.51 -3.74 1.36
CA THR A 92 13.17 -2.96 0.32
C THR A 92 12.29 -2.90 -0.92
N ALA A 93 12.09 -1.69 -1.44
CA ALA A 93 11.43 -1.46 -2.71
C ALA A 93 12.27 -0.54 -3.59
N GLU A 94 12.19 -0.73 -4.90
CA GLU A 94 12.93 0.03 -5.89
C GLU A 94 12.05 0.39 -7.07
N ARG A 95 12.53 1.31 -7.91
CA ARG A 95 11.81 1.77 -9.10
C ARG A 95 11.22 0.59 -9.88
N GLY A 96 9.92 0.69 -10.17
CA GLY A 96 9.14 -0.35 -10.84
C GLY A 96 8.34 -1.25 -9.90
N ASP A 97 8.67 -1.27 -8.60
CA ASP A 97 7.88 -1.99 -7.60
C ASP A 97 6.59 -1.23 -7.24
N VAL A 98 5.56 -2.00 -6.90
CA VAL A 98 4.27 -1.47 -6.40
C VAL A 98 3.93 -2.15 -5.09
N LEU A 99 3.63 -1.36 -4.07
CA LEU A 99 3.17 -1.85 -2.77
C LEU A 99 1.66 -1.55 -2.67
N VAL A 100 0.85 -2.57 -2.37
CA VAL A 100 -0.57 -2.41 -2.11
C VAL A 100 -0.83 -2.66 -0.64
N LEU A 101 -1.17 -1.59 0.08
CA LEU A 101 -1.32 -1.52 1.52
C LEU A 101 -2.81 -1.64 1.88
N PRO A 102 -3.21 -2.72 2.57
CA PRO A 102 -4.49 -2.79 3.25
C PRO A 102 -4.70 -1.62 4.22
N ALA A 103 -5.97 -1.29 4.51
CA ALA A 103 -6.29 -0.29 5.53
C ALA A 103 -5.73 -0.76 6.87
N GLY A 104 -5.11 0.14 7.62
CA GLY A 104 -4.44 -0.15 8.88
C GLY A 104 -2.94 -0.45 8.76
N THR A 105 -2.40 -0.73 7.56
CA THR A 105 -0.98 -1.03 7.38
C THR A 105 -0.12 0.16 7.80
N GLY A 106 0.55 0.02 8.95
CA GLY A 106 1.53 1.01 9.38
C GLY A 106 2.74 0.99 8.47
N HIS A 107 3.32 2.15 8.23
CA HIS A 107 4.59 2.23 7.54
C HIS A 107 5.38 3.50 7.87
N LYS A 108 6.70 3.42 7.77
CA LYS A 108 7.61 4.58 7.81
C LYS A 108 8.86 4.37 6.97
N LEU A 109 9.41 5.49 6.51
CA LEU A 109 10.70 5.55 5.86
C LEU A 109 11.84 5.30 6.85
N LEU A 110 12.69 4.30 6.56
CA LEU A 110 13.95 4.08 7.29
C LEU A 110 15.14 4.66 6.54
N LYS A 111 15.27 4.34 5.25
CA LYS A 111 16.38 4.80 4.39
C LYS A 111 15.88 5.00 2.96
N LYS A 112 16.47 5.95 2.24
CA LYS A 112 16.23 6.15 0.82
C LYS A 112 17.50 6.53 0.09
N GLU A 113 17.57 6.16 -1.18
CA GLU A 113 18.57 6.68 -2.11
C GLU A 113 18.22 8.10 -2.60
N ALA A 114 19.22 8.78 -3.16
CA ALA A 114 19.01 10.06 -3.83
C ALA A 114 18.05 9.87 -5.03
N GLY A 115 17.13 10.80 -5.21
CA GLY A 115 16.11 10.71 -6.27
C GLY A 115 14.96 9.75 -5.97
N PHE A 116 14.88 9.20 -4.74
CA PHE A 116 13.72 8.40 -4.35
C PHE A 116 12.41 9.19 -4.42
N SER A 117 11.41 8.60 -5.07
CA SER A 117 10.03 9.10 -5.06
C SER A 117 9.03 7.96 -5.32
N VAL A 118 7.82 8.14 -4.79
CA VAL A 118 6.66 7.28 -5.00
C VAL A 118 5.50 8.10 -5.55
N ILE A 119 4.58 7.42 -6.23
CA ILE A 119 3.21 7.89 -6.43
C ILE A 119 2.34 7.13 -5.43
N GLY A 120 1.62 7.86 -4.57
CA GLY A 120 0.57 7.30 -3.73
C GLY A 120 -0.80 7.57 -4.33
N ALA A 121 -1.73 6.61 -4.22
CA ALA A 121 -3.12 6.77 -4.65
C ALA A 121 -4.07 5.88 -3.84
N TYR A 122 -5.36 6.14 -3.96
CA TYR A 122 -6.40 5.51 -3.15
C TYR A 122 -7.57 5.02 -4.03
N PRO A 123 -8.21 3.88 -3.71
CA PRO A 123 -9.34 3.38 -4.45
C PRO A 123 -10.46 4.41 -4.57
N ASN A 124 -11.03 4.55 -5.76
CA ASN A 124 -12.09 5.49 -6.09
C ASN A 124 -11.79 6.96 -5.73
N GLY A 125 -10.51 7.30 -5.53
CA GLY A 125 -10.09 8.64 -5.11
C GLY A 125 -10.56 9.03 -3.72
N GLN A 126 -10.81 8.06 -2.85
CA GLN A 126 -11.30 8.33 -1.50
C GLN A 126 -10.35 9.22 -0.68
N ASN A 127 -10.94 9.99 0.22
CA ASN A 127 -10.17 10.73 1.23
C ASN A 127 -9.64 9.75 2.28
N TYR A 128 -8.47 10.06 2.81
CA TYR A 128 -7.78 9.24 3.80
C TYR A 128 -7.53 10.04 5.07
N ASP A 129 -7.57 9.37 6.23
CA ASP A 129 -7.10 9.93 7.49
C ASP A 129 -5.61 9.63 7.70
N ILE A 130 -4.89 10.40 8.53
CA ILE A 130 -3.52 10.03 8.94
C ILE A 130 -3.57 9.71 10.43
N CYS A 131 -3.35 8.44 10.75
CA CYS A 131 -3.32 7.94 12.12
C CYS A 131 -1.88 7.65 12.55
N TYR A 132 -1.59 7.78 13.84
CA TYR A 132 -0.22 7.79 14.38
C TYR A 132 0.06 6.65 15.38
N GLY A 133 -0.91 5.77 15.63
CA GLY A 133 -0.80 4.66 16.58
C GLY A 133 -1.01 5.09 18.02
N LYS A 134 -1.72 6.21 18.23
CA LYS A 134 -1.98 6.72 19.59
C LYS A 134 -3.09 5.91 20.24
N LYS A 135 -3.03 5.73 21.57
CA LYS A 135 -4.02 4.93 22.30
C LYS A 135 -5.44 5.47 22.13
N GLU A 136 -5.59 6.78 22.02
CA GLU A 136 -6.87 7.48 21.88
C GLU A 136 -7.52 7.27 20.50
N GLU A 137 -6.76 6.79 19.51
CA GLU A 137 -7.30 6.42 18.19
C GLU A 137 -8.10 5.10 18.27
N ARG A 138 -7.92 4.31 19.33
CA ARG A 138 -8.62 3.04 19.56
C ARG A 138 -9.84 3.29 20.46
N PRO A 139 -10.98 2.62 20.21
CA PRO A 139 -11.20 1.54 19.25
C PRO A 139 -11.65 1.98 17.85
N GLU A 140 -12.03 3.25 17.65
CA GLU A 140 -12.65 3.75 16.41
C GLU A 140 -11.88 3.32 15.15
N LYS A 141 -10.55 3.51 15.13
CA LYS A 141 -9.75 3.18 13.94
C LYS A 141 -9.72 1.68 13.63
N LEU A 142 -9.88 0.82 14.63
CA LEU A 142 -10.00 -0.63 14.41
C LEU A 142 -11.31 -0.99 13.71
N ASP A 143 -12.39 -0.31 14.07
CA ASP A 143 -13.70 -0.54 13.46
C ASP A 143 -13.74 0.03 12.04
N ASN A 144 -13.09 1.17 11.78
CA ASN A 144 -12.92 1.72 10.44
C ASN A 144 -12.19 0.72 9.53
N ILE A 145 -11.06 0.15 9.98
CA ILE A 145 -10.23 -0.77 9.18
C ILE A 145 -11.03 -1.98 8.71
N LYS A 146 -11.87 -2.55 9.58
CA LYS A 146 -12.71 -3.71 9.25
C LYS A 146 -13.81 -3.40 8.25
N GLN A 147 -14.21 -2.14 8.12
CA GLN A 147 -15.29 -1.69 7.25
C GLN A 147 -14.80 -1.26 5.86
N VAL A 148 -13.48 -1.11 5.66
CA VAL A 148 -12.95 -0.77 4.34
C VAL A 148 -13.17 -1.95 3.39
N PRO A 149 -13.96 -1.77 2.31
CA PRO A 149 -14.26 -2.86 1.39
C PRO A 149 -13.06 -3.16 0.49
N ILE A 150 -13.00 -4.41 0.00
CA ILE A 150 -12.10 -4.78 -1.09
C ILE A 150 -12.39 -3.85 -2.29
N PRO A 151 -11.37 -3.24 -2.92
CA PRO A 151 -11.58 -2.33 -4.03
C PRO A 151 -12.08 -3.08 -5.28
N ASP A 152 -12.88 -2.45 -6.13
CA ASP A 152 -13.40 -3.09 -7.35
C ASP A 152 -12.31 -3.40 -8.40
N TYR A 153 -11.14 -2.75 -8.28
CA TYR A 153 -10.03 -2.84 -9.23
C TYR A 153 -8.69 -3.05 -8.51
N ASP A 154 -7.86 -3.95 -9.04
CA ASP A 154 -6.43 -3.97 -8.77
C ASP A 154 -5.77 -2.69 -9.30
N PRO A 155 -4.84 -2.06 -8.57
CA PRO A 155 -4.25 -0.78 -8.98
C PRO A 155 -3.51 -0.83 -10.31
N ILE A 156 -2.99 -2.01 -10.69
CA ILE A 156 -2.19 -2.19 -11.90
C ILE A 156 -2.98 -2.91 -12.99
N TYR A 157 -3.68 -3.99 -12.63
CA TYR A 157 -4.29 -4.90 -13.59
C TYR A 157 -5.82 -4.82 -13.67
N GLY A 158 -6.46 -3.91 -12.94
CA GLY A 158 -7.90 -3.67 -12.99
C GLY A 158 -8.73 -4.85 -12.47
N GLU A 159 -9.89 -5.10 -13.09
CA GLU A 159 -10.90 -6.08 -12.62
C GLU A 159 -10.40 -7.53 -12.54
N ARG A 160 -9.31 -7.86 -13.25
CA ARG A 160 -8.75 -9.22 -13.32
C ARG A 160 -7.38 -9.32 -12.68
N GLY A 161 -7.06 -8.36 -11.81
CA GLY A 161 -5.77 -8.31 -11.17
C GLY A 161 -5.57 -9.38 -10.12
N LYS A 162 -4.30 -9.74 -9.89
CA LYS A 162 -3.90 -10.75 -8.92
C LYS A 162 -4.24 -10.35 -7.48
N LEU A 163 -4.51 -9.06 -7.18
CA LEU A 163 -5.02 -8.63 -5.87
C LEU A 163 -6.13 -9.53 -5.33
N PHE A 164 -7.09 -9.91 -6.18
CA PHE A 164 -8.26 -10.70 -5.78
C PHE A 164 -7.96 -12.18 -5.48
N ALA A 165 -6.79 -12.68 -5.89
CA ALA A 165 -6.33 -13.99 -5.45
C ALA A 165 -5.86 -13.98 -3.99
N TYR A 166 -5.45 -12.82 -3.48
CA TYR A 166 -4.89 -12.63 -2.14
C TYR A 166 -5.88 -11.99 -1.15
N TRP A 167 -6.70 -11.06 -1.63
CA TRP A 167 -7.69 -10.35 -0.83
C TRP A 167 -9.05 -10.98 -1.10
N GLN A 168 -9.41 -11.95 -0.26
CA GLN A 168 -10.69 -12.63 -0.33
C GLN A 168 -11.53 -12.23 0.87
N ALA A 169 -12.82 -11.97 0.64
CA ALA A 169 -13.75 -11.81 1.74
C ALA A 169 -13.78 -13.14 2.52
N ASN A 170 -13.55 -13.09 3.82
CA ASN A 170 -13.85 -14.23 4.67
C ASN A 170 -15.38 -14.38 4.67
N GLU A 171 -15.88 -15.53 4.20
CA GLU A 171 -17.29 -15.93 4.37
C GLU A 171 -17.65 -16.12 5.86
#